data_AF-A0A139D3E7-F1
#
_entry.id   AF-A0A139D3E7-F1
#
_cell.length_a   1.000
_cell.length_b   1.000
_cell.length_c   1.000
_cell.angle_alpha   90.00
_cell.angle_beta   90.00
_cell.angle_gamma   90.00
#
_symmetry.space_group_name_H-M   'P 1'
#
loop_
_entity.id
_entity.type
_entity.pdbx_description
1 polymer ?
#
loop_
_entity_poly.entity_id
_entity_poly.type
_entity_poly.pdbx_seq_one_letter_code
_entity_poly.pdbx_strand_id
1 'polypeptide(L)'
;MIRAQFFVKVITKLLLIISIRSKKNKYLLHFKMKGGEIMGREALGLVETIGFVGAIEASDAMVKAANVKLVGYEKIGSGYITVMVRGDVGATKAATDAGCAAAKKVGEVVSVHVIPRPHEDVSKLLPE
;
A
#
# COMPACT_ATOMS: atom_id res chain seq x y z
N MET A 1 -8.45 -32.50 -19.93
CA MET A 1 -8.11 -31.85 -18.64
C MET A 1 -7.49 -30.49 -18.92
N ILE A 2 -8.34 -29.50 -19.25
CA ILE A 2 -8.00 -28.26 -20.00
C ILE A 2 -7.89 -27.02 -19.07
N ARG A 3 -7.84 -27.19 -17.76
CA ARG A 3 -7.93 -26.08 -16.79
C ARG A 3 -6.62 -25.52 -16.23
N ALA A 4 -5.45 -25.93 -16.74
CA ALA A 4 -4.15 -25.43 -16.26
C ALA A 4 -3.37 -24.53 -17.24
N GLN A 5 -3.79 -24.40 -18.51
CA GLN A 5 -3.03 -23.63 -19.53
C GLN A 5 -3.46 -22.16 -19.69
N PHE A 6 -4.53 -21.71 -19.04
CA PHE A 6 -5.00 -20.33 -19.15
C PHE A 6 -4.25 -19.34 -18.23
N PHE A 7 -3.66 -19.82 -17.14
CA PHE A 7 -3.04 -18.96 -16.13
C PHE A 7 -1.62 -18.49 -16.51
N VAL A 8 -0.87 -19.31 -17.26
CA VAL A 8 0.52 -18.99 -17.67
C VAL A 8 0.57 -18.00 -18.87
N LYS A 9 -0.49 -17.94 -19.68
CA LYS A 9 -0.56 -17.03 -20.85
C LYS A 9 -0.89 -15.57 -20.48
N VAL A 10 -1.52 -15.32 -19.34
CA VAL A 10 -1.86 -13.94 -18.90
C VAL A 10 -0.65 -13.26 -18.23
N ILE A 11 0.17 -14.03 -17.52
CA ILE A 11 1.36 -13.50 -16.80
C ILE A 11 2.50 -13.18 -17.78
N THR A 12 2.65 -13.96 -18.86
CA THR A 12 3.70 -13.70 -19.88
C THR A 12 3.37 -12.54 -20.81
N LYS A 13 2.09 -12.20 -21.01
CA LYS A 13 1.68 -11.08 -21.87
C LYS A 13 1.82 -9.71 -21.18
N LEU A 14 1.83 -9.67 -19.85
CA LEU A 14 2.02 -8.44 -19.08
C LEU A 14 3.50 -8.03 -18.95
N LEU A 15 4.43 -9.00 -18.98
CA LEU A 15 5.87 -8.72 -18.93
C LEU A 15 6.45 -8.16 -20.24
N LEU A 16 5.83 -8.41 -21.39
CA LEU A 16 6.35 -7.93 -22.68
C LEU A 16 6.10 -6.42 -22.91
N ILE A 17 5.09 -5.83 -22.26
CA ILE A 17 4.77 -4.39 -22.38
C ILE A 17 5.82 -3.54 -21.64
N ILE A 18 6.42 -4.07 -20.58
CA ILE A 18 7.44 -3.38 -19.78
C ILE A 18 8.81 -3.39 -20.50
N SER A 19 9.10 -4.42 -21.30
CA SER A 19 10.41 -4.58 -21.96
C SER A 19 10.59 -3.71 -23.21
N ILE A 20 9.53 -3.32 -23.94
CA ILE A 20 9.66 -2.62 -25.24
C ILE A 20 9.80 -1.09 -25.10
N ARG A 21 9.56 -0.52 -23.90
CA ARG A 21 9.75 0.93 -23.65
C ARG A 21 11.16 1.31 -23.16
N SER A 22 12.07 0.35 -23.05
CA SER A 22 13.40 0.52 -22.42
C SER A 22 14.56 0.74 -23.40
N LYS A 23 14.34 1.45 -24.52
CA LYS A 23 15.45 1.95 -25.36
C LYS A 23 15.15 3.36 -25.89
N LYS A 24 15.30 4.36 -25.02
CA LYS A 24 15.89 5.69 -25.30
C LYS A 24 15.81 6.55 -24.02
N ASN A 25 16.94 7.18 -23.69
CA ASN A 25 17.19 8.11 -22.57
C ASN A 25 17.38 7.54 -21.15
N LYS A 26 18.66 7.22 -20.87
CA LYS A 26 19.36 7.51 -19.62
C LYS A 26 19.13 8.99 -19.23
N TYR A 27 18.89 9.26 -17.95
CA TYR A 27 18.76 10.60 -17.34
C TYR A 27 17.44 11.36 -17.57
N LEU A 28 16.29 10.76 -17.26
CA LEU A 28 15.10 11.55 -16.89
C LEU A 28 14.07 10.73 -16.09
N LEU A 29 14.49 10.12 -14.97
CA LEU A 29 13.56 9.64 -13.95
C LEU A 29 13.17 10.81 -13.03
N HIS A 30 12.73 11.92 -13.61
CA HIS A 30 11.73 12.75 -12.94
C HIS A 30 10.39 12.12 -13.31
N PHE A 31 10.02 11.09 -12.56
CA PHE A 31 8.65 10.63 -12.52
C PHE A 31 7.87 11.70 -11.78
N LYS A 32 7.53 12.78 -12.50
CA LYS A 32 6.55 13.75 -12.06
C LYS A 32 5.22 13.01 -12.10
N MET A 33 4.91 12.30 -11.02
CA MET A 33 3.56 11.87 -10.73
C MET A 33 2.68 13.09 -10.91
N LYS A 34 1.74 13.00 -11.86
CA LYS A 34 0.64 13.94 -11.93
C LYS A 34 0.02 13.91 -10.54
N GLY A 35 0.11 15.02 -9.79
CA GLY A 35 -0.60 15.16 -8.53
C GLY A 35 -2.03 14.74 -8.79
N GLY A 36 -2.45 13.66 -8.13
CA GLY A 36 -3.83 13.28 -8.08
C GLY A 36 -4.61 14.46 -7.51
N GLU A 37 -5.85 14.60 -7.94
CA GLU A 37 -6.79 15.50 -7.27
C GLU A 37 -6.66 15.28 -5.77
N ILE A 38 -6.50 16.37 -5.01
CA ILE A 38 -6.40 16.31 -3.55
C ILE A 38 -7.76 15.82 -3.04
N MET A 39 -7.94 14.50 -2.98
CA MET A 39 -9.10 13.84 -2.40
C MET A 39 -9.09 14.23 -0.93
N GLY A 40 -9.98 15.16 -0.59
CA GLY A 40 -9.80 16.05 0.54
C GLY A 40 -9.62 15.32 1.86
N ARG A 41 -8.56 15.68 2.61
CA ARG A 41 -8.41 15.49 4.06
C ARG A 41 -8.77 14.11 4.62
N GLU A 42 -8.65 13.05 3.82
CA GLU A 42 -8.94 11.69 4.28
C GLU A 42 -7.97 11.28 5.38
N ALA A 43 -8.49 10.57 6.38
CA ALA A 43 -7.72 10.08 7.49
C ALA A 43 -6.67 9.08 7.00
N LEU A 44 -5.46 9.16 7.56
CA LEU A 44 -4.38 8.23 7.28
C LEU A 44 -4.33 7.16 8.36
N GLY A 45 -4.33 5.89 7.97
CA GLY A 45 -4.08 4.75 8.83
C GLY A 45 -2.71 4.16 8.55
N LEU A 46 -1.98 3.84 9.61
CA LEU A 46 -0.62 3.30 9.57
C LEU A 46 -0.56 2.03 10.41
N VAL A 47 -0.02 0.97 9.83
CA VAL A 47 0.39 -0.24 10.56
C VAL A 47 1.82 -0.56 10.18
N GLU A 48 2.71 -0.62 11.15
CA GLU A 48 4.11 -0.95 10.96
C GLU A 48 4.41 -2.33 11.54
N THR A 49 5.13 -3.14 10.77
CA THR A 49 5.50 -4.51 11.13
C THR A 49 6.98 -4.77 10.90
N ILE A 50 7.51 -5.75 11.62
CA ILE A 50 8.80 -6.36 11.28
C ILE A 50 8.55 -7.50 10.29
N GLY A 51 9.16 -7.38 9.11
CA GLY A 51 9.03 -8.31 8.01
C GLY A 51 7.81 -8.04 7.12
N PHE A 52 7.87 -8.55 5.89
CA PHE A 52 6.85 -8.25 4.87
C PHE A 52 5.58 -9.10 5.00
N VAL A 53 5.67 -10.27 5.63
CA VAL A 53 4.51 -11.15 5.85
C VAL A 53 3.46 -10.45 6.73
N GLY A 54 3.88 -9.85 7.85
CA GLY A 54 2.99 -9.08 8.72
C GLY A 54 2.35 -7.89 8.00
N ALA A 55 3.13 -7.16 7.18
CA ALA A 55 2.63 -6.03 6.40
C ALA A 55 1.57 -6.45 5.38
N ILE A 56 1.76 -7.58 4.69
CA ILE A 56 0.79 -8.11 3.72
C ILE A 56 -0.50 -8.53 4.43
N GLU A 57 -0.40 -9.25 5.54
CA GLU A 57 -1.56 -9.67 6.33
C GLU A 57 -2.33 -8.46 6.90
N ALA A 58 -1.62 -7.46 7.43
CA ALA A 58 -2.23 -6.20 7.85
C ALA A 58 -2.99 -5.55 6.70
N SER A 59 -2.36 -5.44 5.52
CA SER A 59 -2.95 -4.78 4.35
C SER A 59 -4.23 -5.46 3.89
N ASP A 60 -4.20 -6.79 3.78
CA ASP A 60 -5.36 -7.60 3.39
C ASP A 60 -6.51 -7.48 4.39
N ALA A 61 -6.21 -7.53 5.69
CA ALA A 61 -7.22 -7.37 6.73
C ALA A 61 -7.80 -5.95 6.78
N MET A 62 -6.99 -4.90 6.59
CA MET A 62 -7.44 -3.50 6.60
C MET A 62 -8.51 -3.24 5.54
N VAL A 63 -8.25 -3.62 4.29
CA VAL A 63 -9.17 -3.35 3.16
C VAL A 63 -10.42 -4.23 3.19
N LYS A 64 -10.38 -5.36 3.89
CA LYS A 64 -11.55 -6.22 4.11
C LYS A 64 -12.45 -5.74 5.24
N ALA A 65 -11.89 -5.08 6.25
CA ALA A 65 -12.60 -4.69 7.45
C ALA A 65 -13.43 -3.41 7.29
N ALA A 66 -13.01 -2.49 6.42
CA ALA A 66 -13.68 -1.21 6.24
C ALA A 66 -13.51 -0.66 4.82
N ASN A 67 -14.32 0.34 4.47
CA ASN A 67 -14.21 1.06 3.21
C ASN A 67 -13.00 2.03 3.25
N VAL A 68 -11.81 1.49 3.00
CA VAL A 68 -10.54 2.22 2.94
C VAL A 68 -9.77 1.86 1.67
N LYS A 69 -8.96 2.79 1.18
CA LYS A 69 -8.05 2.59 0.05
C LYS A 69 -6.65 2.28 0.58
N LEU A 70 -6.06 1.16 0.15
CA LEU A 70 -4.63 0.92 0.36
C LEU A 70 -3.82 1.84 -0.55
N VAL A 71 -3.03 2.71 0.06
CA VAL A 71 -2.22 3.71 -0.63
C VAL A 71 -0.88 3.14 -1.06
N GLY A 72 -0.30 2.31 -0.19
CA GLY A 72 1.00 1.70 -0.45
C GLY A 72 1.66 1.24 0.82
N TYR A 73 2.96 0.96 0.70
CA TYR A 73 3.82 0.59 1.81
C TYR A 73 5.16 1.30 1.67
N GLU A 74 5.78 1.65 2.80
CA GLU A 74 7.15 2.18 2.86
C GLU A 74 8.07 1.18 3.54
N LYS A 75 9.33 1.13 3.09
CA LYS A 75 10.38 0.27 3.63
C LYS A 75 11.57 1.14 4.01
N ILE A 76 11.87 1.23 5.30
CA ILE A 76 12.93 2.10 5.82
C ILE A 76 14.24 1.37 6.13
N GLY A 77 14.24 0.03 6.12
CA GLY A 77 15.41 -0.82 6.43
C GLY A 77 15.16 -1.71 7.65
N SER A 78 16.12 -2.59 7.98
CA SER A 78 16.08 -3.51 9.13
C SER A 78 14.80 -4.35 9.27
N GLY A 79 14.10 -4.58 8.16
CA GLY A 79 12.84 -5.31 8.14
C GLY A 79 11.60 -4.49 8.54
N TYR A 80 11.72 -3.19 8.84
CA TYR A 80 10.56 -2.34 9.14
C TYR A 80 9.80 -1.98 7.88
N ILE A 81 8.50 -2.23 7.92
CA ILE A 81 7.60 -1.99 6.80
C ILE A 81 6.31 -1.38 7.33
N THR A 82 5.96 -0.23 6.79
CA THR A 82 4.75 0.51 7.17
C THR A 82 3.76 0.48 6.03
N VAL A 83 2.56 -0.01 6.28
CA VAL A 83 1.45 -0.03 5.31
C VAL A 83 0.49 1.11 5.63
N MET A 84 -0.02 1.74 4.58
CA MET A 84 -0.81 2.97 4.65
C MET A 84 -2.17 2.81 3.98
N VAL A 85 -3.23 3.24 4.67
CA VAL A 85 -4.60 3.29 4.14
C VAL A 85 -5.23 4.67 4.29
N ARG A 86 -6.18 5.00 3.42
CA ARG A 86 -6.95 6.26 3.44
C ARG A 86 -8.45 5.99 3.47
N GLY A 87 -9.19 6.87 4.14
CA GLY A 87 -10.64 6.84 4.20
C GLY A 87 -11.18 7.77 5.28
N ASP A 88 -12.46 7.59 5.65
CA ASP A 88 -13.05 8.29 6.79
C ASP A 88 -12.38 7.86 8.10
N VAL A 89 -12.29 8.77 9.07
CA VAL A 89 -11.63 8.52 10.37
C VAL A 89 -12.09 7.23 11.03
N GLY A 90 -13.40 6.96 11.02
CA GLY A 90 -13.97 5.73 11.59
C GLY A 90 -13.59 4.47 10.80
N ALA A 91 -13.63 4.54 9.46
CA ALA A 91 -13.24 3.44 8.59
C ALA A 91 -11.74 3.12 8.74
N THR A 92 -10.89 4.15 8.76
CA THR A 92 -9.45 4.02 8.98
C THR A 92 -9.15 3.43 10.36
N LYS A 93 -9.86 3.83 11.41
CA LYS A 93 -9.68 3.25 12.74
C LYS A 93 -10.03 1.77 12.77
N ALA A 94 -11.21 1.40 12.27
CA ALA A 94 -11.65 0.01 12.17
C ALA A 94 -10.68 -0.84 11.33
N ALA A 95 -10.22 -0.32 10.20
CA ALA A 95 -9.23 -0.97 9.36
C ALA A 95 -7.93 -1.24 10.13
N THR A 96 -7.32 -0.21 10.73
CA THR A 96 -6.03 -0.36 11.43
C THR A 96 -6.11 -1.31 12.63
N ASP A 97 -7.23 -1.33 13.36
CA ASP A 97 -7.44 -2.24 14.49
C ASP A 97 -7.53 -3.70 14.00
N ALA A 98 -8.24 -3.95 12.90
CA ALA A 98 -8.31 -5.27 12.25
C ALA A 98 -6.96 -5.71 11.68
N GLY A 99 -6.26 -4.80 10.98
CA GLY A 99 -4.94 -5.03 10.40
C GLY A 99 -3.90 -5.40 11.46
N CYS A 100 -3.88 -4.68 12.57
CA CYS A 100 -3.02 -4.98 13.73
C CYS A 100 -3.31 -6.37 14.30
N ALA A 101 -4.58 -6.69 14.53
CA ALA A 101 -4.97 -7.98 15.10
C ALA A 101 -4.62 -9.17 14.18
N ALA A 102 -4.72 -8.99 12.86
CA ALA A 102 -4.34 -10.00 11.88
C ALA A 102 -2.82 -10.17 11.80
N ALA A 103 -2.07 -9.06 11.64
CA ALA A 103 -0.62 -9.09 11.53
C ALA A 103 0.07 -9.68 12.77
N LYS A 104 -0.45 -9.43 13.98
CA LYS A 104 0.06 -10.04 15.22
C LYS A 104 0.00 -11.57 15.26
N LYS A 105 -0.81 -12.20 14.40
CA LYS A 105 -0.91 -13.67 14.34
C LYS A 105 0.21 -14.30 13.51
N VAL A 106 0.78 -13.54 12.57
CA VAL A 106 1.74 -14.04 11.58
C VAL A 106 3.10 -13.35 11.65
N GLY A 107 3.23 -12.30 12.44
CA GLY A 107 4.45 -11.52 12.61
C GLY A 107 4.38 -10.54 13.77
N GLU A 108 5.32 -9.60 13.79
CA GLU A 108 5.45 -8.61 14.85
C GLU A 108 4.94 -7.24 14.38
N VAL A 109 4.03 -6.64 15.15
CA VAL A 109 3.53 -5.28 14.91
C VAL A 109 4.26 -4.33 15.83
N VAL A 110 4.92 -3.33 15.24
CA VAL A 110 5.74 -2.33 15.93
C VAL A 110 4.86 -1.16 16.36
N SER A 111 4.07 -0.62 15.42
CA SER A 111 3.27 0.56 15.67
C SER A 111 1.95 0.55 14.87
N VAL A 112 0.94 1.21 15.42
CA VAL A 112 -0.36 1.42 14.78
C VAL A 112 -0.80 2.83 15.08
N HIS A 113 -1.15 3.59 14.05
CA HIS A 113 -1.54 4.98 14.24
C HIS A 113 -2.59 5.43 13.24
N VAL A 114 -3.45 6.34 13.68
CA VAL A 114 -4.46 6.98 12.83
C VAL A 114 -4.31 8.49 12.97
N ILE A 115 -4.17 9.16 11.84
CA ILE A 115 -4.15 10.62 11.74
C ILE A 115 -5.48 11.04 11.10
N PRO A 116 -6.46 11.52 11.88
CA PRO A 116 -7.80 11.83 11.37
C PRO A 116 -7.83 12.88 10.26
N ARG A 117 -6.92 13.84 10.32
CA ARG A 117 -6.86 14.96 9.37
C ARG A 117 -5.40 15.42 9.23
N PRO A 118 -4.59 14.73 8.42
CA PRO A 118 -3.21 15.13 8.20
C PRO A 118 -3.16 16.52 7.57
N HIS A 119 -2.20 17.32 8.02
CA HIS A 119 -1.95 18.65 7.45
C HIS A 119 -1.55 18.51 5.97
N GLU A 120 -1.88 19.50 5.14
CA GLU A 120 -1.66 19.43 3.69
C GLU A 120 -0.19 19.24 3.33
N ASP A 121 0.72 19.87 4.09
CA ASP A 121 2.16 19.68 3.91
C ASP A 121 2.64 18.27 4.26
N VAL A 122 1.97 17.57 5.18
CA VAL A 122 2.26 16.16 5.49
C VAL A 122 1.76 15.27 4.36
N SER A 123 0.59 15.56 3.79
CA SER A 123 0.05 14.79 2.66
C SER A 123 0.97 14.80 1.44
N LYS A 124 1.74 15.87 1.21
CA LYS A 124 2.74 15.94 0.12
C LYS A 124 3.91 14.97 0.29
N LEU A 125 4.18 14.51 1.52
CA LEU A 125 5.26 13.58 1.84
C LEU A 125 4.82 12.12 1.77
N LEU A 126 3.51 11.88 1.70
CA LEU A 126 2.93 10.54 1.75
C LEU A 126 2.55 10.07 0.34
N PRO A 127 2.56 8.76 0.08
CA PRO A 127 2.05 8.22 -1.19
C PRO A 127 0.54 8.51 -1.36
N GLU A 128 0.05 8.46 -2.61
CA GLU A 128 -1.35 8.74 -3.04
C GLU A 128 -2.09 7.50 -3.59
#